data_AF-A0A8H6K2R8-F1
#
_entry.id   AF-A0A8H6K2R8-F1
#
_cell.length_a   1.000
_cell.length_b   1.000
_cell.length_c   1.000
_cell.angle_alpha   90.00
_cell.angle_beta   90.00
_cell.angle_gamma   90.00
#
_symmetry.space_group_name_H-M   'P 1'
#
loop_
_entity.id
_entity.type
_entity.pdbx_description
1 polymer ?
#
loop_
_entity_poly.entity_id
_entity_poly.type
_entity_poly.pdbx_seq_one_letter_code
_entity_poly.pdbx_strand_id
1 'polypeptide(L)'
;MQFINTRTCTPIEDLYLEVWQANATGCYSGVASVDNGNSLATLDVDEKGVKQMTGGIVNESWLRGAQKTDAAGVVRFKSVVPGWYTGRATHIHLMAHDPTSAERLPNNTLATESTANHTIRASHVGQVFFDASLLDKVAKTHPYSSNTQWRIKNEEDAVLMQEGDTSDPVLQYVMLGNKIEDGIFAWMTIGIDPEVSTEVKVAASWFESGGRMWRKLWH
;
A
#
# COMPACT_ATOMS: atom_id res chain seq x y z
N MET A 1 -4.09 -7.67 10.26
CA MET A 1 -3.11 -6.83 11.00
C MET A 1 -3.79 -6.30 12.24
N GLN A 2 -3.05 -6.19 13.34
CA GLN A 2 -3.52 -5.62 14.61
C GLN A 2 -2.75 -4.34 14.93
N PHE A 3 -3.44 -3.30 15.36
CA PHE A 3 -2.84 -2.00 15.72
C PHE A 3 -2.91 -1.79 17.22
N ILE A 4 -1.76 -1.49 17.82
CA ILE A 4 -1.58 -1.25 19.25
C ILE A 4 -1.04 0.16 19.45
N ASN A 5 -1.64 0.91 20.37
CA ASN A 5 -1.16 2.22 20.78
C ASN A 5 0.14 2.05 21.59
N THR A 6 1.23 2.63 21.13
CA THR A 6 2.56 2.52 21.78
C THR A 6 2.64 3.29 23.11
N ARG A 7 1.73 4.22 23.37
CA ARG A 7 1.66 4.98 24.64
C ARG A 7 0.91 4.24 25.73
N THR A 8 -0.14 3.52 25.37
CA THR A 8 -1.05 2.85 26.33
C THR A 8 -0.94 1.34 26.31
N CYS A 9 -0.27 0.76 25.31
CA CYS A 9 -0.19 -0.68 25.05
C CYS A 9 -1.57 -1.36 24.86
N THR A 10 -2.58 -0.61 24.41
CA THR A 10 -3.94 -1.12 24.16
C THR A 10 -4.24 -1.15 22.66
N PRO A 11 -5.20 -1.99 22.22
CA PRO A 11 -5.69 -1.93 20.85
C PRO A 11 -6.22 -0.54 20.46
N ILE A 12 -6.03 -0.16 19.19
CA ILE A 12 -6.59 1.06 18.63
C ILE A 12 -7.88 0.71 17.88
N GLU A 13 -9.02 1.01 18.48
CA GLU A 13 -10.33 0.92 17.84
C GLU A 13 -10.56 2.09 16.88
N ASP A 14 -11.39 1.88 15.86
CA ASP A 14 -11.86 2.92 14.95
C ASP A 14 -10.78 3.61 14.09
N LEU A 15 -9.60 3.02 13.97
CA LEU A 15 -8.53 3.48 13.09
C LEU A 15 -8.78 3.04 11.65
N TYR A 16 -8.80 3.99 10.71
CA TYR A 16 -8.80 3.65 9.29
C TYR A 16 -7.39 3.29 8.82
N LEU A 17 -7.23 2.05 8.34
CA LEU A 17 -6.04 1.60 7.63
C LEU A 17 -6.34 1.53 6.13
N GLU A 18 -5.56 2.25 5.34
CA GLU A 18 -5.46 2.05 3.90
C GLU A 18 -4.27 1.14 3.57
N VAL A 19 -4.46 0.23 2.62
CA VAL A 19 -3.40 -0.61 2.04
C VAL A 19 -3.40 -0.53 0.53
N TRP A 20 -2.22 -0.61 -0.06
CA TRP A 20 -2.06 -0.74 -1.51
C TRP A 20 -0.82 -1.57 -1.83
N GLN A 21 -0.85 -2.26 -2.96
CA GLN A 21 0.24 -3.12 -3.39
C GLN A 21 0.23 -3.30 -4.91
N ALA A 22 1.35 -3.82 -5.43
CA ALA A 22 1.41 -4.26 -6.82
C ALA A 22 0.56 -5.53 -7.06
N ASN A 23 0.17 -5.75 -8.31
CA ASN A 23 -0.31 -7.04 -8.79
C ASN A 23 0.84 -8.06 -8.89
N ALA A 24 0.51 -9.29 -9.27
CA ALA A 24 1.46 -10.40 -9.36
C ALA A 24 2.64 -10.18 -10.34
N THR A 25 2.52 -9.24 -11.29
CA THR A 25 3.57 -8.89 -12.26
C THR A 25 4.26 -7.56 -11.98
N GLY A 26 4.00 -6.94 -10.82
CA GLY A 26 4.69 -5.72 -10.38
C GLY A 26 4.03 -4.40 -10.78
N CYS A 27 2.80 -4.41 -11.30
CA CYS A 27 2.09 -3.19 -11.67
C CYS A 27 1.23 -2.64 -10.53
N TYR A 28 1.11 -1.32 -10.45
CA TYR A 28 0.18 -0.63 -9.55
C TYR A 28 -1.02 -0.06 -10.31
N SER A 29 -2.21 -0.21 -9.74
CA SER A 29 -3.37 0.61 -10.11
C SER A 29 -3.18 2.05 -9.64
N GLY A 30 -3.82 3.03 -10.25
CA GLY A 30 -3.81 4.43 -9.81
C GLY A 30 -2.51 5.21 -10.06
N VAL A 31 -1.41 4.53 -10.42
CA VAL A 31 -0.09 5.15 -10.65
C VAL A 31 0.54 4.57 -11.91
N ALA A 32 0.67 5.39 -12.95
CA ALA A 32 1.40 5.02 -14.17
C ALA A 32 2.90 5.23 -13.94
N SER A 33 3.72 4.19 -14.02
CA SER A 33 5.19 4.28 -14.03
C SER A 33 5.83 3.25 -14.97
N VAL A 34 6.86 3.67 -15.72
CA VAL A 34 7.69 2.72 -16.47
C VAL A 34 8.34 1.69 -15.55
N ASP A 35 8.69 2.08 -14.32
CA ASP A 35 9.34 1.20 -13.33
C ASP A 35 8.39 0.16 -12.73
N ASN A 36 7.07 0.40 -12.81
CA ASN A 36 6.04 -0.56 -12.40
C ASN A 36 5.44 -1.31 -13.59
N GLY A 37 6.06 -1.26 -14.76
CA GLY A 37 5.63 -1.98 -15.96
C GLY A 37 4.36 -1.43 -16.62
N ASN A 38 3.92 -0.20 -16.30
CA ASN A 38 2.76 0.41 -16.94
C ASN A 38 2.90 1.93 -17.16
N SER A 39 2.78 2.39 -18.40
CA SER A 39 2.86 3.81 -18.77
C SER A 39 1.55 4.41 -19.28
N LEU A 40 0.42 3.69 -19.18
CA LEU A 40 -0.85 4.11 -19.78
C LEU A 40 -1.55 5.18 -18.93
N ALA A 41 -1.39 6.44 -19.31
CA ALA A 41 -2.16 7.58 -18.79
C ALA A 41 -2.37 8.66 -19.87
N THR A 42 -3.42 9.43 -19.71
CA THR A 42 -3.71 10.67 -20.43
C THR A 42 -3.11 11.85 -19.68
N LEU A 43 -2.58 12.84 -20.41
CA LEU A 43 -2.14 14.11 -19.83
C LEU A 43 -3.23 15.16 -20.02
N ASP A 44 -3.90 15.52 -18.94
CA ASP A 44 -4.89 16.60 -18.91
C ASP A 44 -4.25 17.90 -18.42
N VAL A 45 -4.81 19.03 -18.87
CA VAL A 45 -4.43 20.37 -18.41
C VAL A 45 -5.69 21.07 -17.93
N ASP A 46 -5.72 21.47 -16.67
CA ASP A 46 -6.86 22.21 -16.12
C ASP A 46 -6.90 23.66 -16.62
N GLU A 47 -7.99 24.38 -16.31
CA GLU A 47 -8.19 25.79 -16.69
C GLU A 47 -7.08 26.73 -16.21
N LYS A 48 -6.30 26.31 -15.21
CA LYS A 48 -5.17 27.06 -14.62
C LYS A 48 -3.82 26.64 -15.20
N GLY A 49 -3.81 25.75 -16.19
CA GLY A 49 -2.59 25.25 -16.83
C GLY A 49 -1.87 24.13 -16.08
N VAL A 50 -2.49 23.56 -15.03
CA VAL A 50 -1.88 22.48 -14.25
C VAL A 50 -2.00 21.16 -15.00
N LYS A 51 -0.85 20.56 -15.30
CA LYS A 51 -0.74 19.25 -15.96
C LYS A 51 -0.97 18.11 -14.96
N GLN A 52 -1.92 17.23 -15.26
CA GLN A 52 -2.26 16.09 -14.41
C GLN A 52 -2.38 14.81 -15.26
N MET A 53 -1.95 13.68 -14.71
CA MET A 53 -2.13 12.39 -15.37
C MET A 53 -3.45 11.76 -14.92
N THR A 54 -4.28 11.34 -15.88
CA THR A 54 -5.63 10.79 -15.69
C THR A 54 -5.85 9.60 -16.65
N GLY A 55 -6.94 8.84 -16.50
CA GLY A 55 -7.27 7.77 -17.44
C GLY A 55 -6.33 6.57 -17.40
N GLY A 56 -6.62 5.54 -18.22
CA GLY A 56 -5.84 4.30 -18.25
C GLY A 56 -5.67 3.69 -16.86
N ILE A 57 -4.44 3.34 -16.49
CA ILE A 57 -4.14 2.73 -15.18
C ILE A 57 -4.43 3.66 -14.01
N VAL A 58 -4.44 4.98 -14.24
CA VAL A 58 -4.74 5.97 -13.21
C VAL A 58 -6.21 5.86 -12.77
N ASN A 59 -7.10 5.45 -13.67
CA ASN A 59 -8.51 5.19 -13.38
C ASN A 59 -8.79 3.75 -12.90
N GLU A 60 -7.78 3.06 -12.40
CA GLU A 60 -7.92 1.73 -11.79
C GLU A 60 -7.68 1.80 -10.27
N SER A 61 -8.35 0.94 -9.51
CA SER A 61 -8.22 0.88 -8.05
C SER A 61 -8.10 -0.54 -7.48
N TRP A 62 -7.84 -1.54 -8.33
CA TRP A 62 -7.60 -2.92 -7.86
C TRP A 62 -6.39 -2.99 -6.91
N LEU A 63 -6.43 -3.95 -5.98
CA LEU A 63 -5.39 -4.15 -4.93
C LEU A 63 -5.11 -2.91 -4.07
N ARG A 64 -6.13 -2.06 -3.89
CA ARG A 64 -6.21 -0.97 -2.93
C ARG A 64 -7.43 -1.18 -2.05
N GLY A 65 -7.35 -0.83 -0.78
CA GLY A 65 -8.50 -0.94 0.10
C GLY A 65 -8.31 -0.25 1.43
N ALA A 66 -9.41 0.16 2.04
CA ALA A 66 -9.44 0.72 3.38
C ALA A 66 -10.33 -0.13 4.29
N GLN A 67 -9.92 -0.33 5.53
CA GLN A 67 -10.70 -0.99 6.57
C GLN A 67 -10.56 -0.21 7.88
N LYS A 68 -11.62 -0.26 8.69
CA LYS A 68 -11.61 0.30 10.05
C LYS A 68 -11.28 -0.79 11.05
N THR A 69 -10.41 -0.53 12.02
CA THR A 69 -10.11 -1.50 13.08
C THR A 69 -11.35 -1.73 13.95
N ASP A 70 -11.54 -2.99 14.36
CA ASP A 70 -12.54 -3.34 15.38
C ASP A 70 -12.03 -3.03 16.82
N ALA A 71 -12.83 -3.34 17.83
CA ALA A 71 -12.48 -3.17 19.25
C ALA A 71 -11.20 -3.93 19.69
N ALA A 72 -10.76 -4.94 18.93
CA ALA A 72 -9.51 -5.65 19.16
C ALA A 72 -8.32 -5.03 18.40
N GLY A 73 -8.53 -3.91 17.70
CA GLY A 73 -7.55 -3.22 16.87
C GLY A 73 -7.27 -3.93 15.56
N VAL A 74 -8.15 -4.82 15.10
CA VAL A 74 -7.89 -5.71 13.97
C VAL A 74 -8.54 -5.23 12.68
N VAL A 75 -7.77 -5.27 11.59
CA VAL A 75 -8.27 -5.22 10.21
C VAL A 75 -7.91 -6.48 9.44
N ARG A 76 -8.78 -6.88 8.51
CA ARG A 76 -8.61 -8.07 7.66
C ARG A 76 -8.76 -7.68 6.19
N PHE A 77 -7.83 -8.16 5.37
CA PHE A 77 -7.87 -8.01 3.92
C PHE A 77 -7.74 -9.39 3.28
N LYS A 78 -8.46 -9.61 2.17
CA LYS A 78 -8.23 -10.72 1.26
C LYS A 78 -7.57 -10.15 0.02
N SER A 79 -6.34 -10.57 -0.24
CA SER A 79 -5.51 -10.07 -1.34
C SER A 79 -4.69 -11.21 -1.95
N VAL A 80 -3.80 -10.87 -2.88
CA VAL A 80 -2.76 -11.74 -3.41
C VAL A 80 -1.40 -11.33 -2.83
N VAL A 81 -0.39 -12.20 -2.90
CA VAL A 81 1.00 -11.77 -2.65
C VAL A 81 1.39 -10.79 -3.78
N PRO A 82 1.99 -9.62 -3.50
CA PRO A 82 2.39 -8.71 -4.55
C PRO A 82 3.51 -9.31 -5.41
N GLY A 83 3.54 -8.95 -6.68
CA GLY A 83 4.69 -9.18 -7.56
C GLY A 83 5.84 -8.23 -7.24
N TRP A 84 6.99 -8.45 -7.88
CA TRP A 84 8.14 -7.56 -7.80
C TRP A 84 8.21 -6.63 -9.00
N TYR A 85 8.84 -5.48 -8.77
CA TYR A 85 9.14 -4.47 -9.77
C TYR A 85 10.52 -3.87 -9.47
N THR A 86 11.04 -3.08 -10.41
CA THR A 86 12.43 -2.63 -10.34
C THR A 86 12.71 -1.80 -9.08
N GLY A 87 13.81 -2.13 -8.41
CA GLY A 87 14.39 -1.34 -7.32
C GLY A 87 13.81 -1.58 -5.93
N ARG A 88 12.84 -2.49 -5.75
CA ARG A 88 12.23 -2.76 -4.44
C ARG A 88 12.03 -4.26 -4.18
N ALA A 89 12.22 -4.70 -2.94
CA ALA A 89 11.77 -6.01 -2.45
C ALA A 89 10.23 -6.08 -2.45
N THR A 90 9.64 -7.28 -2.46
CA THR A 90 8.18 -7.46 -2.46
C THR A 90 7.56 -6.97 -1.14
N HIS A 91 6.59 -6.06 -1.22
CA HIS A 91 5.95 -5.43 -0.06
C HIS A 91 4.48 -5.07 -0.29
N ILE A 92 3.77 -4.85 0.81
CA ILE A 92 2.47 -4.17 0.86
C ILE A 92 2.68 -2.84 1.59
N HIS A 93 2.18 -1.76 1.00
CA HIS A 93 2.15 -0.49 1.69
C HIS A 93 0.94 -0.38 2.62
N LEU A 94 1.12 0.36 3.71
CA LEU A 94 0.04 0.68 4.63
C LEU A 94 0.11 2.14 5.07
N MET A 95 -1.06 2.70 5.36
CA MET A 95 -1.21 4.02 5.94
C MET A 95 -2.34 4.03 6.96
N ALA A 96 -1.98 4.30 8.22
CA ALA A 96 -2.93 4.54 9.28
C ALA A 96 -3.29 6.02 9.29
N HIS A 97 -4.54 6.32 8.99
CA HIS A 97 -5.05 7.69 8.93
C HIS A 97 -5.24 8.27 10.33
N ASP A 98 -5.07 9.60 10.45
CA ASP A 98 -5.38 10.30 11.70
C ASP A 98 -6.89 10.15 12.02
N PRO A 99 -7.27 9.55 13.16
CA PRO A 99 -8.66 9.27 13.52
C PRO A 99 -9.57 10.49 13.57
N THR A 100 -9.00 11.70 13.75
CA THR A 100 -9.76 12.95 13.79
C THR A 100 -10.05 13.53 12.42
N SER A 101 -9.35 13.05 11.39
CA SER A 101 -9.36 13.65 10.05
C SER A 101 -10.00 12.76 8.97
N ALA A 102 -10.22 11.47 9.26
CA ALA A 102 -10.63 10.48 8.27
C ALA A 102 -12.11 10.11 8.38
N GLU A 103 -12.83 10.26 7.27
CA GLU A 103 -14.25 9.92 7.13
C GLU A 103 -14.47 8.99 5.93
N ARG A 104 -15.27 7.94 6.11
CA ARG A 104 -15.71 7.09 5.00
C ARG A 104 -16.92 7.72 4.32
N LEU A 105 -16.78 8.01 3.04
CA LEU A 105 -17.85 8.57 2.20
C LEU A 105 -18.84 7.49 1.72
N PRO A 106 -20.06 7.88 1.29
CA PRO A 106 -21.09 6.92 0.81
C PRO A 106 -20.67 6.06 -0.40
N ASN A 107 -19.74 6.56 -1.22
CA ASN A 107 -19.16 5.83 -2.35
C ASN A 107 -18.03 4.86 -1.93
N ASN A 108 -17.84 4.65 -0.63
CA ASN A 108 -16.79 3.82 -0.03
C ASN A 108 -15.35 4.31 -0.21
N THR A 109 -15.14 5.57 -0.61
CA THR A 109 -13.81 6.19 -0.53
C THR A 109 -13.59 6.77 0.85
N LEU A 110 -12.33 6.99 1.21
CA LEU A 110 -11.96 7.68 2.44
C LEU A 110 -11.64 9.14 2.11
N ALA A 111 -12.35 10.07 2.74
CA ALA A 111 -12.01 11.48 2.76
C ALA A 111 -11.11 11.74 3.96
N THR A 112 -10.09 12.58 3.76
CA THR A 112 -9.16 12.98 4.81
C THR A 112 -8.99 14.49 4.76
N GLU A 113 -8.69 15.12 5.90
CA GLU A 113 -8.26 16.52 5.87
C GLU A 113 -7.02 16.69 4.98
N SER A 114 -7.07 17.71 4.13
CA SER A 114 -5.98 18.07 3.23
C SER A 114 -5.57 19.52 3.49
N THR A 115 -4.33 19.72 3.92
CA THR A 115 -3.76 21.03 4.29
C THR A 115 -3.10 21.73 3.10
N ALA A 116 -2.81 21.01 2.03
CA ALA A 116 -2.25 21.51 0.78
C ALA A 116 -2.67 20.63 -0.40
N ASN A 117 -2.35 21.05 -1.63
CA ASN A 117 -2.66 20.24 -2.81
C ASN A 117 -2.05 18.84 -2.65
N HIS A 118 -2.86 17.79 -2.83
CA HIS A 118 -2.48 16.37 -2.77
C HIS A 118 -1.70 15.94 -1.51
N THR A 119 -2.05 16.52 -0.36
CA THR A 119 -1.59 16.03 0.94
C THR A 119 -2.73 15.45 1.76
N ILE A 120 -2.40 14.48 2.61
CA ILE A 120 -3.30 13.86 3.59
C ILE A 120 -2.58 13.75 4.93
N ARG A 121 -3.33 13.55 6.02
CA ARG A 121 -2.75 13.37 7.36
C ARG A 121 -2.79 11.92 7.82
N ALA A 122 -1.64 11.43 8.27
CA ALA A 122 -1.46 10.05 8.72
C ALA A 122 -0.76 10.00 10.07
N SER A 123 -1.22 9.08 10.92
CA SER A 123 -0.53 8.71 12.17
C SER A 123 0.64 7.78 11.92
N HIS A 124 0.59 7.00 10.83
CA HIS A 124 1.69 6.13 10.44
C HIS A 124 1.64 5.81 8.95
N VAL A 125 2.81 5.78 8.30
CA VAL A 125 3.00 5.27 6.95
C VAL A 125 4.13 4.26 7.03
N GLY A 126 3.93 3.08 6.46
CA GLY A 126 4.91 2.01 6.52
C GLY A 126 4.74 1.00 5.40
N GLN A 127 5.62 0.00 5.41
CA GLN A 127 5.61 -1.11 4.47
C GLN A 127 5.83 -2.42 5.22
N VAL A 128 5.09 -3.45 4.82
CA VAL A 128 5.26 -4.81 5.33
C VAL A 128 5.81 -5.70 4.24
N PHE A 129 6.70 -6.60 4.63
CA PHE A 129 7.49 -7.44 3.74
C PHE A 129 7.20 -8.92 4.02
N PHE A 130 7.73 -9.77 3.17
CA PHE A 130 7.59 -11.22 3.24
C PHE A 130 8.97 -11.85 3.37
N ASP A 131 9.06 -12.99 4.05
CA ASP A 131 10.33 -13.70 4.12
C ASP A 131 10.72 -14.28 2.74
N ALA A 132 12.02 -14.44 2.52
CA ALA A 132 12.55 -14.90 1.23
C ALA A 132 12.04 -16.30 0.84
N SER A 133 11.81 -17.19 1.81
CA SER A 133 11.41 -18.57 1.51
C SER A 133 9.99 -18.66 0.95
N LEU A 134 9.08 -17.79 1.42
CA LEU A 134 7.74 -17.66 0.84
C LEU A 134 7.82 -17.06 -0.55
N LEU A 135 8.58 -15.98 -0.73
CA LEU A 135 8.71 -15.30 -2.03
C LEU A 135 9.29 -16.22 -3.10
N ASP A 136 10.24 -17.09 -2.75
CA ASP A 136 10.84 -18.07 -3.66
C ASP A 136 9.85 -19.16 -4.11
N LYS A 137 8.86 -19.49 -3.28
CA LYS A 137 7.76 -20.40 -3.65
C LYS A 137 6.75 -19.69 -4.55
N VAL A 138 6.37 -18.46 -4.19
CA VAL A 138 5.41 -17.64 -4.97
C VAL A 138 5.94 -17.36 -6.37
N ALA A 139 7.23 -17.04 -6.51
CA ALA A 139 7.84 -16.74 -7.82
C ALA A 139 7.75 -17.90 -8.83
N LYS A 140 7.52 -19.14 -8.38
CA LYS A 140 7.43 -20.33 -9.23
C LYS A 140 6.00 -20.62 -9.72
N THR A 141 4.99 -19.91 -9.23
CA THR A 141 3.58 -20.15 -9.60
C THR A 141 3.10 -19.14 -10.64
N HIS A 142 2.13 -19.53 -11.47
CA HIS A 142 1.50 -18.61 -12.40
C HIS A 142 0.52 -17.68 -11.65
N PRO A 143 0.47 -16.36 -11.95
CA PRO A 143 1.18 -15.65 -13.02
C PRO A 143 2.53 -15.05 -12.60
N TYR A 144 3.01 -15.23 -11.36
CA TYR A 144 4.29 -14.69 -10.91
C TYR A 144 5.47 -15.14 -11.77
N SER A 145 5.45 -16.40 -12.20
CA SER A 145 6.48 -16.99 -13.07
C SER A 145 6.57 -16.35 -14.46
N SER A 146 5.59 -15.56 -14.89
CA SER A 146 5.66 -14.79 -16.15
C SER A 146 6.24 -13.39 -15.98
N ASN A 147 6.56 -12.96 -14.75
CA ASN A 147 7.19 -11.68 -14.49
C ASN A 147 8.69 -11.75 -14.80
N THR A 148 9.13 -11.01 -15.82
CA THR A 148 10.52 -11.00 -16.30
C THR A 148 11.37 -9.89 -15.67
N GLN A 149 10.79 -9.05 -14.80
CA GLN A 149 11.53 -7.99 -14.14
C GLN A 149 12.59 -8.56 -13.18
N TRP A 150 13.66 -7.81 -12.94
CA TRP A 150 14.66 -8.18 -11.95
C TRP A 150 14.07 -8.12 -10.54
N ARG A 151 14.18 -9.22 -9.78
CA ARG A 151 13.73 -9.29 -8.39
C ARG A 151 14.87 -8.95 -7.44
N ILE A 152 14.76 -7.80 -6.78
CA ILE A 152 15.63 -7.40 -5.67
C ILE A 152 15.35 -8.29 -4.45
N LYS A 153 16.40 -8.76 -3.78
CA LYS A 153 16.24 -9.53 -2.54
C LYS A 153 16.00 -8.60 -1.35
N ASN A 154 15.41 -9.14 -0.28
CA ASN A 154 15.19 -8.39 0.96
C ASN A 154 16.47 -7.74 1.50
N GLU A 155 17.59 -8.47 1.51
CA GLU A 155 18.90 -8.01 1.97
C GLU A 155 19.51 -6.88 1.11
N GLU A 156 18.92 -6.60 -0.05
CA GLU A 156 19.37 -5.59 -1.01
C GLU A 156 18.40 -4.38 -1.10
N ASP A 157 17.26 -4.41 -0.39
CA ASP A 157 16.27 -3.33 -0.40
C ASP A 157 16.55 -2.30 0.71
N ALA A 158 16.91 -1.08 0.31
CA ALA A 158 17.27 -0.02 1.25
C ALA A 158 16.14 0.40 2.18
N VAL A 159 14.88 0.28 1.75
CA VAL A 159 13.72 0.66 2.58
C VAL A 159 13.48 -0.40 3.64
N LEU A 160 13.57 -1.68 3.31
CA LEU A 160 13.48 -2.77 4.28
C LEU A 160 14.59 -2.65 5.33
N MET A 161 15.82 -2.32 4.94
CA MET A 161 16.89 -2.07 5.90
C MET A 161 16.53 -0.93 6.86
N GLN A 162 16.03 0.19 6.32
CA GLN A 162 15.64 1.35 7.13
C GLN A 162 14.47 1.05 8.08
N GLU A 163 13.44 0.34 7.64
CA GLU A 163 12.31 -0.08 8.49
C GLU A 163 12.79 -1.09 9.56
N GLY A 164 13.72 -1.96 9.18
CA GLY A 164 14.34 -2.98 10.02
C GLY A 164 15.26 -2.44 11.13
N ASP A 165 15.73 -1.20 11.03
CA ASP A 165 16.56 -0.57 12.07
C ASP A 165 15.78 -0.34 13.37
N THR A 166 14.46 -0.23 13.29
CA THR A 166 13.61 0.14 14.45
C THR A 166 12.42 -0.81 14.67
N SER A 167 12.17 -1.74 13.74
CA SER A 167 11.03 -2.66 13.79
C SER A 167 11.34 -4.00 13.13
N ASP A 168 10.42 -4.96 13.25
CA ASP A 168 10.40 -6.16 12.39
C ASP A 168 9.22 -6.05 11.41
N PRO A 169 9.45 -5.62 10.17
CA PRO A 169 8.38 -5.39 9.20
C PRO A 169 8.07 -6.65 8.38
N VAL A 170 8.53 -7.84 8.78
CA VAL A 170 8.28 -9.10 8.05
C VAL A 170 7.03 -9.81 8.58
N LEU A 171 6.07 -10.08 7.68
CA LEU A 171 4.82 -10.76 8.01
C LEU A 171 5.07 -12.18 8.53
N GLN A 172 4.34 -12.54 9.58
CA GLN A 172 4.18 -13.92 10.00
C GLN A 172 3.09 -14.57 9.18
N TYR A 173 3.21 -15.87 8.89
CA TYR A 173 2.22 -16.58 8.08
C TYR A 173 2.16 -18.09 8.35
N VAL A 174 1.04 -18.68 7.95
CA VAL A 174 0.87 -20.12 7.77
C VAL A 174 0.31 -20.40 6.38
N MET A 175 0.73 -21.53 5.81
CA MET A 175 0.11 -22.06 4.59
C MET A 175 -1.24 -22.70 4.96
N LEU A 176 -2.29 -22.43 4.17
CA LEU A 176 -3.61 -23.05 4.37
C LEU A 176 -3.71 -24.45 3.73
N GLY A 177 -2.70 -24.83 2.95
CA GLY A 177 -2.55 -26.14 2.35
C GLY A 177 -1.09 -26.44 2.01
N ASN A 178 -0.87 -27.28 1.01
CA ASN A 178 0.48 -27.73 0.61
C ASN A 178 1.05 -26.91 -0.55
N LYS A 179 0.23 -26.08 -1.20
CA LYS A 179 0.60 -25.24 -2.34
C LYS A 179 0.31 -23.76 -2.04
N ILE A 180 0.93 -22.85 -2.80
CA ILE A 180 0.68 -21.40 -2.68
C ILE A 180 -0.80 -21.09 -3.02
N GLU A 181 -1.33 -21.80 -4.00
CA GLU A 181 -2.70 -21.65 -4.51
C GLU A 181 -3.77 -22.06 -3.50
N ASP A 182 -3.43 -22.89 -2.51
CA ASP A 182 -4.33 -23.28 -1.42
C ASP A 182 -4.58 -22.11 -0.45
N GLY A 183 -3.71 -21.10 -0.47
CA GLY A 183 -3.84 -19.86 0.29
C GLY A 183 -2.82 -19.72 1.41
N ILE A 184 -2.65 -18.47 1.83
CA ILE A 184 -1.75 -18.05 2.90
C ILE A 184 -2.56 -17.24 3.89
N PHE A 185 -2.44 -17.57 5.17
CA PHE A 185 -2.96 -16.73 6.25
C PHE A 185 -1.80 -16.02 6.93
N ALA A 186 -1.75 -14.70 6.78
CA ALA A 186 -0.67 -13.86 7.29
C ALA A 186 -1.18 -12.88 8.36
N TRP A 187 -0.33 -12.57 9.34
CA TRP A 187 -0.62 -11.63 10.41
C TRP A 187 0.61 -10.82 10.82
N MET A 188 0.34 -9.71 11.48
CA MET A 188 1.33 -8.83 12.10
C MET A 188 0.62 -7.94 13.12
N THR A 189 1.34 -7.61 14.18
CA THR A 189 0.98 -6.59 15.16
C THR A 189 1.87 -5.37 14.92
N ILE A 190 1.26 -4.20 14.78
CA ILE A 190 1.93 -2.94 14.46
C ILE A 190 1.67 -1.97 15.60
N GLY A 191 2.76 -1.50 16.22
CA GLY A 191 2.71 -0.46 17.23
C GLY A 191 2.78 0.92 16.57
N ILE A 192 1.78 1.77 16.80
CA ILE A 192 1.80 3.17 16.35
C ILE A 192 1.44 4.12 17.50
N ASP A 193 1.80 5.39 17.35
CA ASP A 193 1.26 6.47 18.19
C ASP A 193 0.10 7.15 17.45
N PRO A 194 -1.17 6.92 17.84
CA PRO A 194 -2.32 7.49 17.14
C PRO A 194 -2.48 9.00 17.34
N GLU A 195 -1.74 9.61 18.29
CA GLU A 195 -1.73 11.07 18.47
C GLU A 195 -0.78 11.77 17.47
N VAL A 196 0.10 11.02 16.79
CA VAL A 196 0.90 11.56 15.71
C VAL A 196 -0.01 11.88 14.53
N SER A 197 0.20 13.04 13.92
CA SER A 197 -0.51 13.49 12.72
C SER A 197 0.49 14.20 11.81
N THR A 198 0.95 13.49 10.78
CA THR A 198 1.97 13.97 9.84
C THR A 198 1.36 14.22 8.47
N GLU A 199 1.81 15.28 7.81
CA GLU A 199 1.41 15.55 6.42
C GLU A 199 2.17 14.62 5.48
N VAL A 200 1.44 13.91 4.62
CA VAL A 200 1.98 12.97 3.63
C VAL A 200 1.55 13.40 2.24
N LYS A 201 2.51 13.50 1.32
CA LYS A 201 2.24 13.74 -0.11
C LYS A 201 1.85 12.43 -0.79
N VAL A 202 0.67 12.39 -1.40
CA VAL A 202 0.18 11.21 -2.10
C VAL A 202 0.59 11.23 -3.58
N ALA A 203 0.93 10.06 -4.11
CA ALA A 203 1.26 9.92 -5.53
C ALA A 203 0.03 10.04 -6.44
N ALA A 204 -1.13 9.60 -5.94
CA ALA A 204 -2.41 9.63 -6.65
C ALA A 204 -3.57 9.74 -5.65
N SER A 205 -4.71 10.25 -6.13
CA SER A 205 -5.96 10.35 -5.38
C SER A 205 -7.13 9.89 -6.24
N TRP A 206 -8.17 9.37 -5.59
CA TRP A 206 -9.39 8.93 -6.25
C TRP A 206 -10.52 9.93 -6.02
N PHE A 207 -11.09 10.46 -7.10
CA PHE A 207 -12.20 11.42 -7.07
C PHE A 207 -13.45 10.82 -7.71
N GLU A 208 -14.57 11.53 -7.59
CA GLU A 208 -15.81 11.19 -8.31
C GLU A 208 -15.57 11.10 -9.83
N SER A 209 -14.70 11.95 -10.37
CA SER A 209 -14.32 11.96 -11.79
C SER A 209 -13.32 10.87 -12.19
N GLY A 210 -12.93 9.96 -11.27
CA GLY A 210 -11.87 8.98 -11.47
C GLY A 210 -10.56 9.34 -10.77
N GLY A 211 -9.52 8.56 -11.07
CA GLY A 211 -8.21 8.72 -10.45
C GLY A 211 -7.41 9.87 -11.07
N ARG A 212 -6.58 10.49 -10.24
CA ARG A 212 -5.63 11.53 -10.64
C ARG A 212 -4.27 11.26 -10.02
N MET A 213 -3.23 11.32 -10.83
CA MET A 213 -1.85 11.15 -10.38
C MET A 213 -1.15 12.51 -10.29
N TRP A 214 -0.48 12.76 -9.16
CA TRP A 214 0.13 14.03 -8.77
C TRP A 214 1.64 14.05 -8.98
N ARG A 215 2.30 12.91 -8.75
CA ARG A 215 3.76 12.82 -8.84
C ARG A 215 4.20 12.73 -10.31
N LYS A 216 5.04 13.67 -10.76
CA LYS A 216 5.82 13.50 -11.99
C LYS A 216 6.93 12.49 -11.75
N LEU A 217 7.04 11.47 -12.60
CA LEU A 217 8.06 10.41 -12.52
C LEU A 217 9.39 10.76 -13.20
N TRP A 218 9.75 12.04 -13.26
CA TRP A 218 11.00 12.44 -13.90
C TRP A 218 11.77 13.40 -13.01
N HIS A 219 12.71 12.84 -12.26
CA HIS A 219 13.94 13.49 -11.83
C HIS A 219 15.08 12.51 -12.08
#